data_AF-D9UCV7-F1
#
_entry.id   AF-D9UCV7-F1
#
_cell.length_a   1.000
_cell.length_b   1.000
_cell.length_c   1.000
_cell.angle_alpha   90.00
_cell.angle_beta   90.00
_cell.angle_gamma   90.00
#
_symmetry.space_group_name_H-M   'P 1'
#
loop_
_entity.id
_entity.type
_entity.pdbx_description
1 polymer ?
#
loop_
_entity_poly.entity_id
_entity_poly.type
_entity_poly.pdbx_seq_one_letter_code
_entity_poly.pdbx_strand_id
1 'polypeptide(L)' 'MSNALSKAKGFKKSKTGTYVSIGTTAFGAINVVKQVKRARTDGDKLRLIDAVVTGAGIITGLAILYRELKRLGDDDVLLG' A
#
# COMPACT_ATOMS: atom_id res chain seq x y z
N MET A 1 -9.31 20.81 15.39
CA MET A 1 -8.69 19.49 15.09
C MET A 1 -7.59 19.25 16.12
N SER A 2 -7.50 18.07 16.74
CA SER A 2 -6.49 17.79 17.77
C SER A 2 -5.08 17.66 17.16
N ASN A 3 -4.06 18.18 17.86
CA ASN A 3 -2.65 18.18 17.41
C ASN A 3 -2.10 16.78 17.08
N ALA A 4 -2.60 15.75 17.77
CA ALA A 4 -2.19 14.37 17.53
C ALA A 4 -2.60 13.84 16.15
N LEU A 5 -3.80 14.22 15.67
CA LEU A 5 -4.32 13.74 14.39
C LEU A 5 -3.57 14.37 13.21
N SER A 6 -3.22 15.66 13.33
CA SER A 6 -2.34 16.34 12.37
C SER A 6 -0.94 15.73 12.33
N LYS A 7 -0.36 15.40 13.50
CA LYS A 7 0.97 14.77 13.58
C LYS A 7 1.00 13.39 12.93
N ALA A 8 -0.02 12.56 13.16
CA ALA A 8 -0.14 11.24 12.54
C ALA A 8 -0.28 11.34 11.01
N LYS A 9 -1.05 12.32 10.52
CA LYS A 9 -1.20 12.57 9.07
C LYS A 9 0.11 13.07 8.44
N GLY A 10 0.82 13.96 9.14
CA GLY A 10 2.15 14.42 8.72
C GLY A 10 3.17 13.29 8.68
N PHE A 11 3.17 12.41 9.68
CA PHE A 11 4.04 11.24 9.71
C PHE A 11 3.78 10.30 8.52
N LYS A 12 2.51 9.94 8.24
CA LYS A 12 2.18 9.08 7.09
C LYS A 12 2.61 9.67 5.74
N LYS A 13 2.60 11.00 5.61
CA LYS A 13 3.04 11.71 4.40
C LYS A 13 4.54 11.96 4.33
N SER A 14 5.31 11.67 5.38
CA SER A 14 6.77 11.78 5.36
C SER A 14 7.39 10.63 4.58
N LYS A 15 8.60 10.79 4.03
CA LYS A 15 9.31 9.71 3.32
C LYS A 15 9.40 8.42 4.15
N THR A 16 9.77 8.54 5.42
CA THR A 16 9.84 7.41 6.36
C THR A 16 8.47 6.75 6.57
N GLY A 17 7.42 7.55 6.78
CA GLY A 17 6.07 7.02 6.93
C GLY A 17 5.54 6.35 5.65
N THR A 18 5.90 6.87 4.48
CA THR A 18 5.58 6.26 3.18
C THR A 18 6.30 4.93 2.99
N TYR A 19 7.59 4.82 3.32
CA TYR A 19 8.32 3.54 3.29
C TYR A 19 7.71 2.50 4.23
N VAL A 20 7.36 2.89 5.45
CA VAL A 20 6.69 1.99 6.41
C VAL A 20 5.32 1.55 5.86
N SER A 21 4.57 2.46 5.24
CA SER A 21 3.27 2.15 4.63
C SER A 21 3.42 1.16 3.47
N ILE A 22 4.40 1.38 2.58
CA ILE A 22 4.71 0.45 1.49
C ILE A 22 5.10 -0.93 2.05
N GLY A 23 5.96 -0.96 3.08
CA GLY A 23 6.39 -2.21 3.72
C GLY A 23 5.24 -3.01 4.32
N THR A 24 4.35 -2.35 5.06
CA THR A 24 3.18 -3.01 5.66
C THR A 24 2.17 -3.47 4.60
N THR A 25 1.95 -2.69 3.54
CA THR A 25 1.12 -3.10 2.40
C THR A 25 1.70 -4.29 1.64
N ALA A 26 3.01 -4.28 1.36
CA ALA A 26 3.69 -5.39 0.69
C ALA A 26 3.64 -6.69 1.51
N PHE A 27 3.76 -6.60 2.84
CA PHE A 27 3.55 -7.74 3.72
C PHE A 27 2.12 -8.31 3.62
N GLY A 28 1.11 -7.43 3.58
CA GLY A 28 -0.28 -7.84 3.35
C GLY A 28 -0.49 -8.56 2.02
N ALA A 29 0.23 -8.16 0.96
CA ALA A 29 0.17 -8.79 -0.36
C ALA A 29 0.57 -10.28 -0.34
N ILE A 30 1.50 -10.68 0.54
CA ILE A 30 1.91 -12.09 0.71
C ILE A 30 0.72 -12.97 1.11
N ASN A 31 -0.18 -12.45 1.96
CA ASN A 31 -1.37 -13.19 2.37
C ASN A 31 -2.35 -13.36 1.20
N VAL A 32 -2.50 -12.35 0.34
CA VAL A 32 -3.33 -12.46 -0.88
C VAL A 32 -2.80 -13.55 -1.80
N VAL A 33 -1.47 -13.64 -2.00
CA VAL A 33 -0.86 -14.72 -2.80
C VAL A 33 -1.20 -16.10 -2.24
N LYS A 34 -1.14 -16.27 -0.91
CA LYS A 34 -1.54 -17.53 -0.26
C LYS A 34 -3.01 -17.84 -0.46
N GLN A 35 -3.89 -16.84 -0.40
CA GLN A 35 -5.32 -17.00 -0.64
C GLN A 35 -5.62 -17.40 -2.09
N VAL A 36 -4.97 -16.76 -3.07
CA VAL A 36 -5.07 -17.16 -4.49
C VAL A 36 -4.62 -18.61 -4.66
N LYS A 37 -3.50 -19.01 -4.06
CA LYS A 37 -2.98 -20.37 -4.17
C LYS A 37 -3.98 -21.39 -3.62
N ARG A 38 -4.56 -21.14 -2.44
CA ARG A 38 -5.59 -22.00 -1.83
C ARG A 38 -6.88 -22.03 -2.64
N ALA A 39 -7.39 -20.88 -3.07
CA ALA A 39 -8.59 -20.82 -3.90
C ALA A 39 -8.43 -21.62 -5.21
N ARG A 40 -7.23 -21.62 -5.80
CA ARG A 40 -6.92 -22.46 -6.96
C ARG A 40 -6.88 -23.95 -6.64
N THR A 41 -6.27 -24.36 -5.52
CA THR A 41 -6.21 -25.79 -5.15
C THR A 41 -7.58 -26.34 -4.80
N ASP A 42 -8.42 -25.52 -4.19
CA ASP A 42 -9.70 -25.95 -3.64
C ASP A 42 -10.85 -25.77 -4.67
N GLY A 43 -10.56 -25.21 -5.85
CA GLY A 43 -11.55 -24.96 -6.91
C GLY A 43 -12.55 -23.84 -6.58
N ASP A 44 -12.30 -23.04 -5.54
CA ASP A 44 -13.18 -21.98 -5.06
C ASP A 44 -13.04 -20.72 -5.93
N LYS A 45 -13.90 -20.62 -6.95
CA LYS A 45 -13.90 -19.53 -7.91
C LYS A 45 -14.30 -18.18 -7.29
N LEU A 46 -15.18 -18.16 -6.29
CA LEU A 46 -15.63 -16.91 -5.65
C LEU A 46 -14.47 -16.28 -4.89
N ARG A 47 -13.74 -17.10 -4.13
CA ARG A 47 -12.56 -16.66 -3.40
C ARG A 47 -11.41 -16.27 -4.32
N LEU A 48 -11.28 -16.91 -5.49
CA LEU A 48 -10.30 -16.51 -6.49
C LEU A 48 -10.57 -15.08 -7.00
N ILE A 49 -11.82 -14.76 -7.31
CA ILE A 49 -12.22 -13.42 -7.79
C ILE A 49 -11.99 -12.37 -6.70
N ASP A 50 -12.41 -12.65 -5.47
CA ASP A 50 -12.17 -11.75 -4.31
C ASP A 50 -10.69 -11.44 -4.13
N ALA A 51 -9.83 -12.47 -4.21
CA ALA A 51 -8.39 -12.31 -4.10
C ALA A 51 -7.79 -11.50 -5.26
N VAL A 52 -8.35 -11.61 -6.48
CA VAL A 52 -7.94 -10.78 -7.64
C VAL A 52 -8.31 -9.32 -7.40
N VAL A 53 -9.55 -9.03 -6.98
CA VAL A 53 -10.00 -7.66 -6.69
C VAL A 53 -9.16 -7.04 -5.56
N THR A 54 -8.92 -7.80 -4.49
CA THR A 54 -8.06 -7.38 -3.39
C THR A 54 -6.63 -7.11 -3.86
N GLY A 55 -6.06 -7.99 -4.69
CA GLY A 55 -4.74 -7.81 -5.28
C GLY A 55 -4.63 -6.53 -6.13
N ALA A 56 -5.65 -6.23 -6.94
CA ALA A 56 -5.70 -5.01 -7.73
C ALA A 56 -5.72 -3.75 -6.85
N GLY A 57 -6.46 -3.78 -5.72
CA GLY A 57 -6.48 -2.71 -4.74
C GLY A 57 -5.10 -2.47 -4.11
N ILE A 58 -4.37 -3.53 -3.76
CA ILE A 58 -3.01 -3.45 -3.23
C ILE A 58 -2.07 -2.78 -4.25
N ILE A 59 -2.09 -3.24 -5.51
CA ILE A 59 -1.24 -2.68 -6.58
C ILE A 59 -1.53 -1.18 -6.75
N THR A 60 -2.80 -0.80 -6.78
CA THR A 60 -3.22 0.59 -6.92
C THR A 60 -2.75 1.44 -5.74
N GLY A 61 -2.92 0.94 -4.52
CA GLY A 61 -2.45 1.62 -3.31
C GLY A 61 -0.93 1.82 -3.31
N LEU A 62 -0.17 0.81 -3.68
CA LEU A 62 1.29 0.89 -3.82
C LEU A 62 1.71 1.90 -4.90
N ALA A 63 1.02 1.94 -6.03
CA ALA A 63 1.28 2.90 -7.10
C ALA A 63 1.05 4.35 -6.62
N ILE A 64 0.00 4.58 -5.83
CA ILE A 64 -0.26 5.89 -5.23
C ILE A 64 0.86 6.27 -4.25
N LEU A 65 1.24 5.37 -3.34
CA LEU A 65 2.32 5.60 -2.37
C LEU A 65 3.67 5.87 -3.07
N TYR A 66 3.97 5.15 -4.14
CA TYR A 66 5.17 5.38 -4.94
C TYR A 66 5.16 6.75 -5.61
N ARG A 67 4.01 7.16 -6.18
CA ARG A 67 3.84 8.49 -6.77
C ARG A 67 4.05 9.59 -5.71
N GLU A 68 3.55 9.39 -4.50
CA GLU A 68 3.76 10.32 -3.39
C GLU A 68 5.23 10.36 -2.95
N LEU A 69 5.88 9.20 -2.81
CA LEU A 69 7.29 9.12 -2.47
C LEU A 69 8.17 9.87 -3.49
N LYS A 70 7.87 9.72 -4.78
CA LYS A 70 8.58 10.43 -5.84
C LYS A 70 8.36 11.95 -5.75
N ARG A 71 7.12 12.41 -5.56
CA ARG A 71 6.82 13.84 -5.37
C ARG A 71 7.57 14.43 -4.18
N LEU A 72 7.60 13.72 -3.04
CA LEU A 72 8.38 14.15 -1.87
C LEU A 72 9.90 14.21 -2.17
N GLY A 73 10.39 13.42 -3.11
CA GLY A 73 11.77 13.49 -3.60
C GLY A 73 12.02 14.71 -4.48
N ASP A 74 11.12 14.97 -5.43
CA ASP A 74 11.21 16.04 -6.41
C ASP A 74 10.95 17.43 -5.78
N ASP A 75 10.08 17.54 -4.77
CA ASP A 75 9.79 18.80 -4.06
C ASP A 75 10.97 19.25 -3.17
N ASP A 76 11.77 18.31 -2.65
CA ASP A 76 12.95 18.61 -1.85
C ASP A 76 14.12 19.16 -2.70
N VAL A 77 14.19 18.85 -4.00
CA VAL A 77 15.27 19.33 -4.90
C VAL A 77 15.01 20.71 -5.51
N LEU A 78 13.80 21.24 -5.41
CA LEU A 78 13.44 22.60 -5.87
C LEU A 78 13.66 23.69 -4.80
N LEU A 79 14.13 23.30 -3.61
CA LEU A 79 14.42 24.19 -2.47
C LEU A 79 15.90 24.18 -2.05
N GLY A 80 16.77 23.57 -2.87
CA GLY A 80 18.23 23.60 -2.73
C GLY A 80 18.87 24.70 -3.58
#